data_AF-A0A1Y1HUP6-F1
#
_entry.id   AF-A0A1Y1HUP6-F1
#
_cell.length_a   1.000
_cell.length_b   1.000
_cell.length_c   1.000
_cell.angle_alpha   90.00
_cell.angle_beta   90.00
_cell.angle_gamma   90.00
#
_symmetry.space_group_name_H-M   'P 1'
#
loop_
_entity.id
_entity.type
_entity.pdbx_description
1 polymer ?
#
loop_
_entity_poly.entity_id
_entity_poly.type
_entity_poly.pdbx_seq_one_letter_code
_entity_poly.pdbx_strand_id
1 'polypeptide(L)'
;MATTAALSRATTPLSSSLFQGQKLRSSSSSVLGAAVPLPALNRKNVAKVPRARCQVGAEGNSQVAGSRRHLLLGASAAAAAAAVLPQIVVPESAQAANLTERIQRGEYLVKLRTKLKQFVKSDPKVINDILALALHDAGTYDKASDTGGANGSIVLDEELNRPENQKLKPIVAKLKKVKEEFDADAGEQGPVGWADLIYVAGEAALQTQFLFSAIETAGGDEKKGAQLAVAFGSAGQWGFFDKKLGRKDATEPSPAGRIPGPDAPLSAWADTFQRAGLTPKYVVALSLGLGPDQAATEAELAKDSRLARAVKDYQKSRQTVSQTDYQVDAIVNFTKLSILGQEKLINYEKYAKKTRPINLRF
;
A
#
# COMPACT_ATOMS: atom_id res chain seq x y z
N MET A 1 12.95 -41.65 62.44
CA MET A 1 13.79 -40.44 62.37
C MET A 1 13.10 -39.50 61.38
N ALA A 2 12.20 -38.63 61.83
CA ALA A 2 12.49 -37.21 62.15
C ALA A 2 13.24 -36.54 60.98
N THR A 3 12.77 -35.47 60.33
CA THR A 3 12.22 -34.26 60.94
C THR A 3 11.52 -33.41 59.86
N THR A 4 10.34 -32.90 60.22
CA THR A 4 9.65 -31.74 59.67
C THR A 4 10.44 -30.46 59.92
N ALA A 5 10.44 -29.51 58.98
CA ALA A 5 10.78 -28.11 59.26
C ALA A 5 9.94 -27.17 58.41
N ALA A 6 9.01 -26.50 59.08
CA ALA A 6 8.28 -25.34 58.61
C ALA A 6 8.89 -24.08 59.24
N LEU A 7 9.07 -23.01 58.46
CA LEU A 7 9.19 -21.62 58.93
C LEU A 7 8.62 -20.74 57.80
N SER A 8 7.41 -20.18 57.91
CA SER A 8 6.96 -19.06 58.77
C SER A 8 7.18 -17.67 58.14
N ARG A 9 6.04 -17.12 57.66
CA ARG A 9 5.57 -15.72 57.69
C ARG A 9 6.58 -14.57 57.76
N ALA A 10 6.41 -13.61 56.85
CA ALA A 10 6.25 -12.20 57.23
C ALA A 10 5.42 -11.43 56.19
N THR A 11 4.40 -10.77 56.70
CA THR A 11 3.38 -9.93 56.05
C THR A 11 3.79 -8.46 56.02
N THR A 12 3.59 -7.80 54.87
CA THR A 12 3.16 -6.38 54.68
C THR A 12 4.09 -5.23 55.14
N PRO A 13 3.80 -3.95 54.82
CA PRO A 13 3.52 -3.28 53.53
C PRO A 13 4.38 -1.97 53.38
N LEU A 14 3.98 -1.03 52.50
CA LEU A 14 4.49 0.35 52.30
C LEU A 14 5.63 0.45 51.27
N SER A 15 5.71 1.43 50.35
CA SER A 15 5.21 2.80 50.39
C SER A 15 4.96 3.34 48.98
N SER A 16 3.83 4.01 48.82
CA SER A 16 3.60 5.07 47.84
C SER A 16 4.57 6.24 48.05
N SER A 17 5.07 6.85 46.97
CA SER A 17 5.17 8.31 46.74
C SER A 17 6.29 8.65 45.76
N LEU A 18 6.17 9.84 45.16
CA LEU A 18 7.12 10.54 44.27
C LEU A 18 6.99 10.22 42.79
N PHE A 19 5.99 10.82 42.14
CA PHE A 19 6.33 11.78 41.08
C PHE A 19 5.38 12.98 41.15
N GLN A 20 6.00 14.09 41.53
CA GLN A 20 5.42 15.40 41.73
C GLN A 20 4.86 15.93 40.41
N GLY A 21 3.60 16.34 40.41
CA GLY A 21 3.03 17.11 39.32
C GLY A 21 3.69 18.48 39.22
N GLN A 22 4.27 18.78 38.06
CA GLN A 22 4.60 20.15 37.68
C GLN A 22 3.47 20.72 36.82
N LYS A 23 2.70 21.63 37.43
CA LYS A 23 1.80 22.57 36.76
C LYS A 23 2.64 23.50 35.88
N LEU A 24 2.54 23.36 34.56
CA LEU A 24 2.91 24.43 33.65
C LEU A 24 1.68 25.30 33.40
N ARG A 25 1.70 26.51 33.99
CA ARG A 25 0.82 27.62 33.61
C ARG A 25 1.22 28.07 32.20
N SER A 26 0.31 28.00 31.23
CA SER A 26 0.42 28.79 30.01
C SER A 26 -0.58 29.94 30.09
N SER A 27 -0.05 31.13 30.36
CA SER A 27 -0.73 32.41 30.26
C SER A 27 -1.14 32.67 28.80
N SER A 28 -2.44 32.81 28.59
CA SER A 28 -3.05 33.39 27.41
C SER A 28 -2.55 34.83 27.23
N SER A 29 -1.91 35.11 26.10
CA SER A 29 -1.73 36.46 25.58
C SER A 29 -2.10 36.46 24.10
N SER A 30 -3.24 37.08 23.83
CA SER A 30 -3.73 37.47 22.52
C SER A 30 -2.83 38.56 21.95
N VAL A 31 -2.20 38.31 20.79
CA VAL A 31 -1.60 39.36 19.96
C VAL A 31 -2.22 39.28 18.57
N LEU A 32 -3.03 40.28 18.28
CA LEU A 32 -3.53 40.63 16.96
C LEU A 32 -2.37 41.13 16.06
N GLY A 33 -2.33 40.61 14.83
CA GLY A 33 -2.05 41.39 13.61
C GLY A 33 -0.63 41.93 13.38
N ALA A 34 0.11 41.27 12.49
CA ALA A 34 0.99 41.95 11.54
C ALA A 34 1.05 41.14 10.23
N ALA A 35 0.51 41.70 9.15
CA ALA A 35 0.57 41.13 7.82
C ALA A 35 2.00 41.23 7.26
N VAL A 36 2.55 40.10 6.82
CA VAL A 36 3.83 40.04 6.10
C VAL A 36 3.54 40.12 4.59
N PRO A 37 4.19 41.02 3.83
CA PRO A 37 3.96 41.13 2.39
C PRO A 37 4.63 39.97 1.64
N LEU A 38 3.86 39.30 0.78
CA LEU A 38 4.36 38.29 -0.16
C LEU A 38 5.08 38.94 -1.36
N PRO A 39 6.17 38.34 -1.88
CA PRO A 39 6.85 38.85 -3.06
C PRO A 39 6.02 38.58 -4.34
N ALA A 40 6.00 39.58 -5.23
CA ALA A 40 5.30 39.53 -6.51
C ALA A 40 5.98 38.54 -7.48
N LEU A 41 5.27 37.47 -7.85
CA LEU A 41 5.71 36.54 -8.89
C LEU A 41 5.28 37.04 -10.28
N ASN A 42 6.30 37.20 -11.13
CA ASN A 42 6.24 37.64 -12.52
C ASN A 42 5.50 36.62 -13.39
N ARG A 43 4.34 37.00 -13.93
CA ARG A 43 3.54 36.18 -14.86
C ARG A 43 4.02 36.38 -16.30
N LYS A 44 4.85 35.47 -16.81
CA LYS A 44 4.88 35.16 -18.25
C LYS A 44 4.90 33.64 -18.44
N ASN A 45 3.98 33.17 -19.28
CA ASN A 45 3.79 31.81 -19.80
C ASN A 45 3.16 30.77 -18.87
N VAL A 46 1.81 30.75 -18.86
CA VAL A 46 1.04 29.55 -18.51
C VAL A 46 0.14 29.20 -19.69
N ALA A 47 0.39 28.02 -20.26
CA ALA A 47 -0.41 27.42 -21.33
C ALA A 47 -1.83 27.10 -20.83
N LYS A 48 -2.83 27.37 -21.67
CA LYS A 48 -4.26 27.14 -21.38
C LYS A 48 -4.56 25.63 -21.35
N VAL A 49 -4.97 25.12 -20.20
CA VAL A 49 -5.65 23.82 -20.06
C VAL A 49 -7.17 24.07 -20.07
N PRO A 50 -7.96 23.48 -20.97
CA PRO A 50 -9.40 23.71 -21.00
C PRO A 50 -10.10 22.92 -19.89
N ARG A 51 -10.86 23.63 -19.05
CA ARG A 51 -11.79 23.06 -18.06
C ARG A 51 -13.14 22.84 -18.74
N ALA A 52 -13.56 21.59 -18.88
CA ALA A 52 -14.92 21.25 -19.30
C ALA A 52 -15.90 21.51 -18.14
N ARG A 53 -16.92 22.33 -18.38
CA ARG A 53 -18.03 22.59 -17.47
C ARG A 53 -19.28 21.97 -18.07
N CYS A 54 -19.82 20.93 -17.43
CA CYS A 54 -21.13 20.39 -17.79
C CYS A 54 -22.20 21.37 -17.30
N GLN A 55 -22.99 21.91 -18.23
CA GLN A 55 -24.25 22.59 -17.92
C GLN A 55 -25.40 21.64 -18.30
N VAL A 56 -26.31 21.44 -17.35
CA VAL A 56 -27.58 20.75 -17.53
C VAL A 56 -28.53 21.73 -18.20
N GLY A 57 -28.96 21.42 -19.44
CA GLY A 57 -29.95 22.19 -20.17
C GLY A 57 -31.35 21.85 -19.67
N ALA A 58 -32.06 22.85 -19.15
CA ALA A 58 -33.49 22.79 -18.91
C ALA A 58 -34.22 23.27 -20.17
N GLU A 59 -35.13 22.44 -20.67
CA GLU A 59 -36.00 22.73 -21.80
C GLU A 59 -37.02 23.84 -21.44
N GLY A 60 -37.19 24.79 -22.37
CA GLY A 60 -38.15 25.89 -22.26
C GLY A 60 -38.66 26.26 -23.64
N ASN A 61 -39.87 25.79 -23.94
CA ASN A 61 -40.63 25.98 -25.16
C ASN A 61 -41.11 27.44 -25.31
N SER A 62 -40.93 28.07 -26.46
CA SER A 62 -41.90 29.07 -26.97
C SER A 62 -41.74 29.39 -28.46
N GLN A 63 -42.90 29.42 -29.08
CA GLN A 63 -43.26 29.49 -30.48
C GLN A 63 -43.14 30.89 -31.14
N VAL A 64 -42.98 30.84 -32.48
CA VAL A 64 -43.63 31.69 -33.52
C VAL A 64 -43.08 33.11 -33.77
N ALA A 65 -42.59 33.33 -35.00
CA ALA A 65 -43.25 34.16 -36.02
C ALA A 65 -42.41 34.20 -37.31
N GLY A 66 -43.02 33.80 -38.43
CA GLY A 66 -42.36 33.76 -39.73
C GLY A 66 -42.31 35.11 -40.45
N SER A 67 -41.43 35.20 -41.44
CA SER A 67 -41.64 36.03 -42.62
C SER A 67 -41.04 35.33 -43.84
N ARG A 68 -41.93 35.02 -44.79
CA ARG A 68 -41.61 34.48 -46.11
C ARG A 68 -41.23 35.65 -47.02
N ARG A 69 -40.02 35.65 -47.57
CA ARG A 69 -39.68 36.18 -48.92
C ARG A 69 -38.18 36.02 -49.18
N HIS A 70 -37.88 35.66 -50.42
CA HIS A 70 -36.58 35.38 -51.05
C HIS A 70 -36.02 33.97 -50.83
N LEU A 71 -35.50 33.28 -51.83
CA LEU A 71 -35.66 33.26 -53.30
C LEU A 71 -34.91 31.98 -53.67
N LEU A 72 -35.55 31.08 -54.38
CA LEU A 72 -34.91 29.93 -55.02
C LEU A 72 -33.83 30.43 -56.00
N LEU A 73 -32.60 29.91 -55.91
CA LEU A 73 -31.84 29.29 -57.01
C LEU A 73 -30.37 29.11 -56.60
N GLY A 74 -29.80 27.94 -56.87
CA GLY A 74 -28.35 27.75 -56.88
C GLY A 74 -27.88 26.42 -56.31
N ALA A 75 -28.31 25.30 -56.91
CA ALA A 75 -27.59 24.04 -56.76
C ALA A 75 -26.29 24.12 -57.58
N SER A 76 -25.12 24.02 -56.94
CA SER A 76 -23.92 23.43 -57.54
C SER A 76 -22.83 23.16 -56.50
N ALA A 77 -22.49 21.87 -56.41
CA ALA A 77 -21.16 21.33 -56.13
C ALA A 77 -20.37 21.87 -54.92
N ALA A 78 -20.55 21.21 -53.78
CA ALA A 78 -19.47 20.98 -52.83
C ALA A 78 -19.64 19.58 -52.21
N ALA A 79 -19.30 18.55 -52.99
CA ALA A 79 -18.98 17.23 -52.45
C ALA A 79 -17.62 17.33 -51.74
N ALA A 80 -17.63 17.84 -50.50
CA ALA A 80 -16.48 17.77 -49.61
C ALA A 80 -16.68 16.55 -48.70
N ALA A 81 -15.80 15.56 -48.89
CA ALA A 81 -15.77 14.30 -48.19
C ALA A 81 -16.00 14.45 -46.68
N ALA A 82 -17.15 13.97 -46.20
CA ALA A 82 -17.30 13.64 -44.79
C ALA A 82 -16.36 12.47 -44.51
N ALA A 83 -15.18 12.78 -43.96
CA ALA A 83 -14.29 11.79 -43.41
C ALA A 83 -15.07 10.98 -42.37
N VAL A 84 -15.41 9.74 -42.72
CA VAL A 84 -15.95 8.75 -41.79
C VAL A 84 -14.80 8.39 -40.85
N LEU A 85 -14.66 9.14 -39.76
CA LEU A 85 -13.93 8.65 -38.61
C LEU A 85 -14.72 7.46 -38.07
N PRO A 86 -14.12 6.26 -37.92
CA PRO A 86 -14.79 5.19 -37.22
C PRO A 86 -14.99 5.68 -35.78
N GLN A 87 -16.22 6.04 -35.45
CA GLN A 87 -16.63 6.15 -34.06
C GLN A 87 -16.46 4.75 -33.49
N ILE A 88 -15.43 4.56 -32.67
CA ILE A 88 -15.29 3.35 -31.86
C ILE A 88 -16.49 3.40 -30.89
N VAL A 89 -17.61 2.85 -31.30
CA VAL A 89 -18.75 2.60 -30.41
C VAL A 89 -18.31 1.43 -29.54
N VAL A 90 -17.69 1.76 -28.41
CA VAL A 90 -17.51 0.77 -27.35
C VAL A 90 -18.92 0.47 -26.83
N PRO A 91 -19.41 -0.77 -26.90
CA PRO A 91 -20.75 -1.08 -26.44
C PRO A 91 -20.83 -0.81 -24.93
N GLU A 92 -21.88 -0.11 -24.51
CA GLU A 92 -22.14 0.25 -23.10
C GLU A 92 -22.12 -0.99 -22.18
N SER A 93 -22.49 -2.15 -22.72
CA SER A 93 -22.41 -3.45 -22.03
C SER A 93 -20.98 -3.89 -21.71
N ALA A 94 -19.99 -3.59 -22.55
CA ALA A 94 -18.57 -3.86 -22.27
C ALA A 94 -18.01 -2.90 -21.22
N GLN A 95 -18.45 -1.64 -21.23
CA GLN A 95 -18.09 -0.65 -20.20
C GLN A 95 -18.67 -1.03 -18.82
N ALA A 96 -19.91 -1.53 -18.78
CA ALA A 96 -20.59 -1.98 -17.57
C ALA A 96 -20.02 -3.30 -17.00
N ALA A 97 -19.62 -4.24 -17.87
CA ALA A 97 -18.91 -5.45 -17.45
C ALA A 97 -17.59 -5.11 -16.76
N ASN A 98 -16.79 -4.21 -17.34
CA ASN A 98 -15.52 -3.77 -16.74
C ASN A 98 -15.72 -3.06 -15.40
N LEU A 99 -16.79 -2.28 -15.23
CA LEU A 99 -17.12 -1.64 -13.95
C LEU A 99 -17.50 -2.67 -12.87
N THR A 100 -18.31 -3.66 -13.25
CA THR A 100 -18.78 -4.72 -12.34
C THR A 100 -17.61 -5.56 -11.83
N GLU A 101 -16.69 -5.95 -12.70
CA GLU A 101 -15.48 -6.68 -12.34
C GLU A 101 -14.60 -5.91 -11.35
N ARG A 102 -14.44 -4.59 -11.55
CA ARG A 102 -13.70 -3.73 -10.62
C ARG A 102 -14.34 -3.69 -9.24
N ILE A 103 -15.68 -3.59 -9.16
CA ILE A 103 -16.41 -3.59 -7.89
C ILE A 103 -16.22 -4.93 -7.16
N GLN A 104 -16.41 -6.06 -7.87
CA GLN A 104 -16.25 -7.40 -7.29
C GLN A 104 -14.83 -7.65 -6.77
N ARG A 105 -13.80 -7.19 -7.50
CA ARG A 105 -12.41 -7.26 -7.07
C ARG A 105 -12.14 -6.37 -5.87
N GLY A 106 -12.73 -5.18 -5.83
CA GLY A 106 -12.67 -4.28 -4.68
C GLY A 106 -13.26 -4.93 -3.42
N GLU A 107 -14.43 -5.55 -3.53
CA GLU A 107 -15.05 -6.30 -2.42
C GLU A 107 -14.18 -7.47 -1.95
N TYR A 108 -13.61 -8.24 -2.89
CA TYR A 108 -12.68 -9.33 -2.58
C TYR A 108 -11.45 -8.83 -1.81
N LEU A 109 -10.82 -7.76 -2.30
CA LEU A 109 -9.66 -7.15 -1.66
C LEU A 109 -9.99 -6.63 -0.26
N VAL A 110 -11.14 -6.00 -0.07
CA VAL A 110 -11.60 -5.52 1.24
C VAL A 110 -11.79 -6.67 2.23
N LYS A 111 -12.39 -7.79 1.79
CA LYS A 111 -12.54 -9.00 2.63
C LYS A 111 -11.18 -9.56 3.05
N LEU A 112 -10.28 -9.75 2.08
CA LEU A 112 -8.94 -10.28 2.32
C LEU A 112 -8.14 -9.36 3.27
N ARG A 113 -8.11 -8.06 2.97
CA ARG A 113 -7.44 -7.03 3.79
C ARG A 113 -7.98 -7.01 5.21
N THR A 114 -9.29 -7.14 5.39
CA THR A 114 -9.93 -7.13 6.71
C THR A 114 -9.47 -8.35 7.53
N LYS A 115 -9.50 -9.54 6.94
CA LYS A 115 -9.04 -10.78 7.58
C LYS A 115 -7.56 -10.71 7.96
N LEU A 116 -6.71 -10.21 7.05
CA LEU A 116 -5.28 -10.04 7.30
C LEU A 116 -4.98 -8.99 8.37
N LYS A 117 -5.69 -7.86 8.38
CA LYS A 117 -5.56 -6.86 9.47
C LYS A 117 -5.96 -7.44 10.82
N GLN A 118 -7.00 -8.26 10.88
CA GLN A 118 -7.39 -8.94 12.12
C GLN A 118 -6.29 -9.91 12.58
N PHE A 119 -5.74 -10.71 11.67
CA PHE A 119 -4.62 -11.61 11.96
C PHE A 119 -3.37 -10.86 12.45
N VAL A 120 -2.98 -9.76 11.80
CA VAL A 120 -1.81 -8.98 12.23
C VAL A 120 -2.04 -8.31 13.57
N LYS A 121 -3.26 -7.81 13.84
CA LYS A 121 -3.61 -7.20 15.13
C LYS A 121 -3.62 -8.21 16.28
N SER A 122 -3.99 -9.46 16.04
CA SER A 122 -4.01 -10.48 17.09
C SER A 122 -2.61 -10.96 17.48
N ASP A 123 -1.63 -10.86 16.59
CA ASP A 123 -0.22 -11.16 16.89
C ASP A 123 0.72 -10.11 16.28
N PRO A 124 0.88 -8.92 16.90
CA PRO A 124 1.70 -7.83 16.37
C PRO A 124 3.16 -8.18 16.06
N LYS A 125 3.69 -9.26 16.66
CA LYS A 125 5.07 -9.71 16.46
C LYS A 125 5.33 -10.17 15.02
N VAL A 126 4.28 -10.57 14.29
CA VAL A 126 4.40 -11.04 12.91
C VAL A 126 4.63 -9.92 11.89
N ILE A 127 4.49 -8.64 12.28
CA ILE A 127 4.64 -7.51 11.34
C ILE A 127 5.99 -7.57 10.63
N ASN A 128 7.08 -7.71 11.39
CA ASN A 128 8.43 -7.73 10.83
C ASN A 128 8.64 -8.97 9.96
N ASP A 129 8.14 -10.14 10.38
CA ASP A 129 8.26 -11.40 9.64
C ASP A 129 7.49 -11.36 8.31
N ILE A 130 6.30 -10.74 8.26
CA ILE A 130 5.53 -10.58 7.02
C ILE A 130 6.25 -9.63 6.05
N LEU A 131 6.80 -8.53 6.57
CA LEU A 131 7.55 -7.58 5.74
C LEU A 131 8.85 -8.19 5.23
N ALA A 132 9.54 -8.97 6.06
CA ALA A 132 10.70 -9.76 5.66
C ALA A 132 10.33 -10.78 4.57
N LEU A 133 9.21 -11.49 4.71
CA LEU A 133 8.72 -12.43 3.69
C LEU A 133 8.49 -11.75 2.34
N ALA A 134 7.80 -10.60 2.33
CA ALA A 134 7.55 -9.84 1.11
C ALA A 134 8.85 -9.30 0.47
N LEU A 135 9.83 -8.93 1.30
CA LEU A 135 11.14 -8.44 0.90
C LEU A 135 12.02 -9.55 0.31
N HIS A 136 12.02 -10.73 0.92
CA HIS A 136 12.78 -11.88 0.46
C HIS A 136 12.23 -12.40 -0.88
N ASP A 137 10.90 -12.52 -1.03
CA ASP A 137 10.26 -12.92 -2.30
C ASP A 137 10.64 -11.95 -3.43
N ALA A 138 10.40 -10.64 -3.23
CA ALA A 138 10.70 -9.62 -4.23
C ALA A 138 12.20 -9.43 -4.49
N GLY A 139 13.05 -9.63 -3.48
CA GLY A 139 14.50 -9.40 -3.55
C GLY A 139 15.23 -10.35 -4.50
N THR A 140 14.57 -11.46 -4.89
CA THR A 140 15.07 -12.40 -5.90
C THR A 140 15.00 -11.83 -7.32
N TYR A 141 14.33 -10.70 -7.54
CA TYR A 141 14.25 -10.08 -8.86
C TYR A 141 15.63 -9.64 -9.34
N ASP A 142 15.95 -10.02 -10.57
CA ASP A 142 17.10 -9.53 -11.29
C ASP A 142 16.65 -8.86 -12.58
N LYS A 143 16.92 -7.55 -12.70
CA LYS A 143 16.52 -6.75 -13.85
C LYS A 143 17.23 -7.18 -15.15
N ALA A 144 18.43 -7.75 -15.05
CA ALA A 144 19.20 -8.15 -16.22
C ALA A 144 18.62 -9.41 -16.89
N SER A 145 18.26 -10.41 -16.09
CA SER A 145 17.63 -11.65 -16.57
C SER A 145 16.10 -11.61 -16.63
N ASP A 146 15.46 -10.60 -16.04
CA ASP A 146 14.00 -10.47 -15.90
C ASP A 146 13.36 -11.71 -15.23
N THR A 147 14.02 -12.24 -14.21
CA THR A 147 13.58 -13.44 -13.46
C THR A 147 13.49 -13.17 -11.96
N GLY A 148 12.68 -13.97 -11.27
CA GLY A 148 12.38 -13.80 -9.84
C GLY A 148 11.36 -12.67 -9.58
N GLY A 149 11.33 -12.19 -8.34
CA GLY A 149 10.48 -11.08 -7.93
C GLY A 149 9.21 -11.51 -7.21
N ALA A 150 8.20 -10.64 -7.25
CA ALA A 150 7.00 -10.68 -6.42
C ALA A 150 5.98 -11.77 -6.83
N ASN A 151 6.42 -13.03 -6.84
CA ASN A 151 5.72 -14.15 -7.48
C ASN A 151 5.30 -15.26 -6.49
N GLY A 152 5.58 -15.12 -5.19
CA GLY A 152 5.24 -16.11 -4.17
C GLY A 152 6.06 -17.40 -4.21
N SER A 153 7.16 -17.43 -4.97
CA SER A 153 8.09 -18.58 -5.04
C SER A 153 8.70 -18.93 -3.69
N ILE A 154 8.82 -17.97 -2.78
CA ILE A 154 9.37 -18.16 -1.44
C ILE A 154 8.64 -19.22 -0.59
N VAL A 155 7.39 -19.55 -0.93
CA VAL A 155 6.59 -20.54 -0.20
C VAL A 155 6.92 -21.97 -0.63
N LEU A 156 7.59 -22.15 -1.77
CA LEU A 156 8.02 -23.45 -2.25
C LEU A 156 9.11 -24.02 -1.35
N ASP A 157 9.05 -25.32 -1.08
CA ASP A 157 9.93 -25.96 -0.10
C ASP A 157 11.42 -25.80 -0.47
N GLU A 158 11.79 -25.82 -1.75
CA GLU A 158 13.18 -25.64 -2.18
C GLU A 158 13.73 -24.24 -1.86
N GLU A 159 12.87 -23.22 -1.84
CA GLU A 159 13.26 -21.84 -1.54
C GLU A 159 13.12 -21.52 -0.06
N LEU A 160 12.06 -22.00 0.59
CA LEU A 160 11.79 -21.77 2.01
C LEU A 160 12.84 -22.43 2.92
N ASN A 161 13.46 -23.52 2.46
CA ASN A 161 14.49 -24.24 3.20
C ASN A 161 15.91 -23.63 3.09
N ARG A 162 16.10 -22.61 2.24
CA ARG A 162 17.39 -21.92 2.09
C ARG A 162 17.79 -21.18 3.38
N PRO A 163 19.10 -21.04 3.67
CA PRO A 163 19.57 -20.46 4.93
C PRO A 163 19.03 -19.04 5.19
N GLU A 164 18.88 -18.24 4.15
CA GLU A 164 18.29 -16.89 4.22
C GLU A 164 16.81 -16.86 4.64
N ASN A 165 16.05 -17.94 4.39
CA ASN A 165 14.59 -17.98 4.57
C ASN A 165 14.15 -18.80 5.80
N GLN A 166 15.06 -19.47 6.51
CA GLN A 166 14.70 -20.41 7.58
C GLN A 166 13.83 -19.77 8.69
N LYS A 167 14.09 -18.50 9.02
CA LYS A 167 13.34 -17.75 10.04
C LYS A 167 11.89 -17.47 9.63
N LEU A 168 11.55 -17.56 8.34
CA LEU A 168 10.24 -17.22 7.78
C LEU A 168 9.26 -18.41 7.72
N LYS A 169 9.74 -19.64 7.95
CA LYS A 169 8.88 -20.84 8.00
C LYS A 169 7.66 -20.71 8.92
N PRO A 170 7.79 -20.17 10.15
CA PRO A 170 6.64 -20.02 11.04
C PRO A 170 5.58 -19.06 10.49
N ILE A 171 5.98 -17.95 9.86
CA ILE A 171 5.02 -16.98 9.32
C ILE A 171 4.33 -17.53 8.06
N VAL A 172 5.04 -18.26 7.20
CA VAL A 172 4.43 -18.95 6.06
C VAL A 172 3.38 -19.96 6.53
N ALA A 173 3.66 -20.73 7.59
CA ALA A 173 2.70 -21.67 8.16
C ALA A 173 1.46 -20.97 8.75
N LYS A 174 1.62 -19.81 9.40
CA LYS A 174 0.50 -19.00 9.89
C LYS A 174 -0.34 -18.42 8.73
N LEU A 175 0.32 -17.85 7.72
CA LEU A 175 -0.36 -17.31 6.54
C LEU A 175 -1.08 -18.39 5.73
N LYS A 176 -0.54 -19.62 5.68
CA LYS A 176 -1.20 -20.77 5.07
C LYS A 176 -2.56 -21.05 5.72
N LYS A 177 -2.66 -21.00 7.05
CA LYS A 177 -3.95 -21.16 7.76
C LYS A 177 -4.93 -20.04 7.40
N VAL A 178 -4.47 -18.79 7.43
CA VAL A 178 -5.30 -17.63 7.03
C VAL A 178 -5.79 -17.77 5.59
N LYS A 179 -4.93 -18.27 4.69
CA LYS A 179 -5.25 -18.56 3.30
C LYS A 179 -6.32 -19.63 3.17
N GLU A 180 -6.14 -20.78 3.83
CA GLU A 180 -7.09 -21.90 3.82
C GLU A 180 -8.47 -21.46 4.31
N GLU A 181 -8.53 -20.71 5.41
CA GLU A 181 -9.78 -20.16 5.93
C GLU A 181 -10.41 -19.12 5.00
N PHE A 182 -9.61 -18.32 4.27
CA PHE A 182 -10.13 -17.34 3.32
C PHE A 182 -10.65 -18.01 2.05
N ASP A 183 -9.93 -19.01 1.55
CA ASP A 183 -10.26 -19.74 0.33
C ASP A 183 -11.53 -20.58 0.50
N ALA A 184 -11.78 -21.09 1.72
CA ALA A 184 -13.04 -21.77 2.06
C ALA A 184 -14.28 -20.88 1.84
N ASP A 185 -14.13 -19.56 2.02
CA ASP A 185 -15.20 -18.56 1.87
C ASP A 185 -15.21 -17.88 0.49
N ALA A 186 -14.24 -18.18 -0.38
CA ALA A 186 -14.00 -17.41 -1.62
C ALA A 186 -15.05 -17.67 -2.73
N GLY A 187 -15.78 -18.79 -2.65
CA GLY A 187 -16.87 -19.13 -3.59
C GLY A 187 -16.45 -19.04 -5.07
N GLU A 188 -17.29 -18.41 -5.89
CA GLU A 188 -17.07 -18.27 -7.34
C GLU A 188 -15.84 -17.43 -7.74
N GLN A 189 -15.26 -16.66 -6.82
CA GLN A 189 -14.08 -15.80 -7.11
C GLN A 189 -12.77 -16.60 -7.09
N GLY A 190 -12.78 -17.79 -6.51
CA GLY A 190 -11.63 -18.69 -6.44
C GLY A 190 -10.60 -18.32 -5.37
N PRO A 191 -9.64 -19.24 -5.12
CA PRO A 191 -8.65 -19.10 -4.06
C PRO A 191 -7.69 -17.93 -4.32
N VAL A 192 -7.21 -17.29 -3.26
CA VAL A 192 -6.19 -16.25 -3.36
C VAL A 192 -4.85 -16.85 -3.78
N GLY A 193 -4.14 -16.19 -4.69
CA GLY A 193 -2.76 -16.59 -5.02
C GLY A 193 -1.78 -16.26 -3.89
N TRP A 194 -0.72 -17.04 -3.76
CA TRP A 194 0.32 -16.78 -2.75
C TRP A 194 1.01 -15.44 -2.96
N ALA A 195 1.28 -15.07 -4.22
CA ALA A 195 1.88 -13.79 -4.55
C ALA A 195 0.98 -12.63 -4.05
N ASP A 196 -0.33 -12.67 -4.33
CA ASP A 196 -1.23 -11.62 -3.84
C ASP A 196 -1.36 -11.64 -2.30
N LEU A 197 -1.46 -12.83 -1.68
CA LEU A 197 -1.59 -12.96 -0.23
C LEU A 197 -0.41 -12.33 0.51
N ILE A 198 0.83 -12.62 0.10
CA ILE A 198 2.06 -12.11 0.75
C ILE A 198 2.06 -10.58 0.74
N TYR A 199 1.78 -9.95 -0.40
CA TYR A 199 1.83 -8.50 -0.50
C TYR A 199 0.64 -7.81 0.17
N VAL A 200 -0.57 -8.38 0.11
CA VAL A 200 -1.71 -7.82 0.87
C VAL A 200 -1.49 -8.00 2.38
N ALA A 201 -0.81 -9.08 2.82
CA ALA A 201 -0.39 -9.23 4.20
C ALA A 201 0.63 -8.16 4.60
N GLY A 202 1.60 -7.85 3.73
CA GLY A 202 2.55 -6.75 3.96
C GLY A 202 1.90 -5.37 3.99
N GLU A 203 0.88 -5.12 3.16
CA GLU A 203 0.03 -3.92 3.29
C GLU A 203 -0.62 -3.87 4.68
N ALA A 204 -1.26 -4.96 5.10
CA ALA A 204 -1.92 -5.03 6.40
C ALA A 204 -0.93 -4.82 7.56
N ALA A 205 0.30 -5.34 7.44
CA ALA A 205 1.38 -5.14 8.38
C ALA A 205 1.81 -3.66 8.48
N LEU A 206 2.09 -3.00 7.34
CA LEU A 206 2.45 -1.58 7.33
C LEU A 206 1.34 -0.68 7.88
N GLN A 207 0.09 -0.90 7.45
CA GLN A 207 -1.04 -0.11 7.94
C GLN A 207 -1.28 -0.32 9.45
N THR A 208 -1.05 -1.53 9.96
CA THR A 208 -1.17 -1.81 11.40
C THR A 208 -0.02 -1.18 12.18
N GLN A 209 1.20 -1.18 11.66
CA GLN A 209 2.33 -0.50 12.27
C GLN A 209 2.11 1.03 12.34
N PHE A 210 1.58 1.63 11.28
CA PHE A 210 1.24 3.06 11.27
C PHE A 210 0.14 3.39 12.30
N LEU A 211 -0.83 2.50 12.45
CA LEU A 211 -1.85 2.64 13.50
C LEU A 211 -1.23 2.58 14.90
N PHE A 212 -0.32 1.64 15.18
CA PHE A 212 0.34 1.56 16.49
C PHE A 212 1.16 2.82 16.80
N SER A 213 1.90 3.33 15.83
CA SER A 213 2.62 4.61 15.97
C SER A 213 1.67 5.79 16.24
N ALA A 214 0.49 5.82 15.61
CA ALA A 214 -0.52 6.85 15.88
C ALA A 214 -1.13 6.73 17.30
N ILE A 215 -1.34 5.50 17.79
CA ILE A 215 -1.82 5.25 19.16
C ILE A 215 -0.77 5.69 20.19
N GLU A 216 0.50 5.37 19.95
CA GLU A 216 1.61 5.82 20.79
C GLU A 216 1.68 7.36 20.86
N THR A 217 1.57 8.02 19.70
CA THR A 217 1.53 9.49 19.61
C THR A 217 0.33 10.09 20.34
N ALA A 218 -0.78 9.35 20.44
CA ALA A 218 -1.97 9.73 21.20
C ALA A 218 -1.87 9.45 22.70
N GLY A 219 -0.70 9.04 23.21
CA GLY A 219 -0.49 8.68 24.61
C GLY A 219 -1.09 7.33 25.00
N GLY A 220 -1.25 6.42 24.04
CA GLY A 220 -1.83 5.09 24.25
C GLY A 220 -3.36 5.02 24.13
N ASP A 221 -4.04 6.13 23.80
CA ASP A 221 -5.49 6.15 23.60
C ASP A 221 -5.86 5.59 22.21
N GLU A 222 -6.39 4.37 22.18
CA GLU A 222 -6.75 3.68 20.94
C GLU A 222 -7.75 4.46 20.07
N LYS A 223 -8.72 5.16 20.68
CA LYS A 223 -9.76 5.88 19.92
C LYS A 223 -9.16 7.09 19.23
N LYS A 224 -8.34 7.86 19.95
CA LYS A 224 -7.63 9.02 19.38
C LYS A 224 -6.60 8.58 18.36
N GLY A 225 -5.84 7.52 18.64
CA GLY A 225 -4.89 6.93 17.69
C GLY A 225 -5.55 6.49 16.40
N ALA A 226 -6.72 5.84 16.48
CA ALA A 226 -7.50 5.48 15.30
C ALA A 226 -7.98 6.71 14.51
N GLN A 227 -8.44 7.77 15.18
CA GLN A 227 -8.81 9.03 14.53
C GLN A 227 -7.61 9.68 13.83
N LEU A 228 -6.44 9.71 14.47
CA LEU A 228 -5.19 10.21 13.88
C LEU A 228 -4.77 9.36 12.67
N ALA A 229 -4.84 8.04 12.76
CA ALA A 229 -4.52 7.14 11.67
C ALA A 229 -5.47 7.31 10.48
N VAL A 230 -6.76 7.58 10.72
CA VAL A 230 -7.71 7.91 9.65
C VAL A 230 -7.37 9.25 9.00
N ALA A 231 -6.97 10.25 9.79
CA ALA A 231 -6.65 11.59 9.29
C ALA A 231 -5.31 11.64 8.52
N PHE A 232 -4.29 10.92 9.00
CA PHE A 232 -2.90 11.05 8.52
C PHE A 232 -2.27 9.75 8.02
N GLY A 233 -2.96 8.61 8.07
CA GLY A 233 -2.42 7.29 7.69
C GLY A 233 -2.24 7.07 6.18
N SER A 234 -2.18 8.14 5.39
CA SER A 234 -1.84 8.12 3.96
C SER A 234 -2.66 7.12 3.13
N ALA A 235 -3.92 6.89 3.49
CA ALA A 235 -4.79 5.88 2.87
C ALA A 235 -4.91 6.05 1.34
N GLY A 236 -4.93 7.29 0.86
CA GLY A 236 -4.98 7.60 -0.58
C GLY A 236 -3.77 7.12 -1.39
N GLN A 237 -2.63 6.85 -0.73
CA GLN A 237 -1.40 6.43 -1.41
C GLN A 237 -1.45 4.95 -1.84
N TRP A 238 -2.31 4.14 -1.22
CA TRP A 238 -2.49 2.72 -1.55
C TRP A 238 -3.23 2.49 -2.88
N GLY A 239 -3.81 3.53 -3.49
CA GLY A 239 -4.61 3.38 -4.71
C GLY A 239 -3.86 2.78 -5.91
N PHE A 240 -2.53 2.93 -5.98
CA PHE A 240 -1.74 2.23 -7.01
C PHE A 240 -1.50 0.76 -6.65
N PHE A 241 -1.26 0.44 -5.37
CA PHE A 241 -1.11 -0.92 -4.89
C PHE A 241 -2.38 -1.75 -5.09
N ASP A 242 -3.54 -1.19 -4.73
CA ASP A 242 -4.85 -1.85 -4.83
C ASP A 242 -5.20 -2.26 -6.26
N LYS A 243 -4.76 -1.46 -7.25
CA LYS A 243 -4.95 -1.76 -8.67
C LYS A 243 -4.10 -2.95 -9.13
N LYS A 244 -3.03 -3.28 -8.42
CA LYS A 244 -2.03 -4.31 -8.80
C LYS A 244 -2.36 -5.70 -8.23
N LEU A 245 -3.59 -5.89 -7.74
CA LEU A 245 -4.12 -7.22 -7.42
C LEU A 245 -4.14 -8.11 -8.67
N GLY A 246 -3.75 -9.37 -8.51
CA GLY A 246 -3.82 -10.36 -9.59
C GLY A 246 -2.47 -10.88 -10.04
N ARG A 247 -1.49 -10.96 -9.13
CA ARG A 247 -0.16 -11.49 -9.41
C ARG A 247 -0.23 -12.96 -9.82
N LYS A 248 0.76 -13.38 -10.62
CA LYS A 248 0.92 -14.76 -11.06
C LYS A 248 1.86 -15.49 -10.09
N ASP A 249 1.35 -16.56 -9.49
CA ASP A 249 2.14 -17.43 -8.64
C ASP A 249 3.19 -18.18 -9.46
N ALA A 250 4.41 -18.25 -8.94
CA ALA A 250 5.46 -19.08 -9.51
C ALA A 250 5.21 -20.57 -9.23
N THR A 251 5.62 -21.42 -10.17
CA THR A 251 5.59 -22.88 -10.04
C THR A 251 6.96 -23.46 -9.68
N GLU A 252 8.00 -22.65 -9.76
CA GLU A 252 9.39 -23.03 -9.52
C GLU A 252 10.04 -22.01 -8.57
N PRO A 253 11.00 -22.44 -7.74
CA PRO A 253 11.71 -21.55 -6.84
C PRO A 253 12.55 -20.55 -7.63
N SER A 254 12.65 -19.32 -7.11
CA SER A 254 13.51 -18.30 -7.70
C SER A 254 14.99 -18.70 -7.58
N PRO A 255 15.88 -18.25 -8.48
CA PRO A 255 17.29 -18.63 -8.43
C PRO A 255 17.98 -18.24 -7.11
N ALA A 256 18.80 -19.15 -6.58
CA ALA A 256 19.49 -18.96 -5.31
C ALA A 256 20.59 -17.88 -5.37
N GLY A 257 21.02 -17.40 -4.20
CA GLY A 257 22.16 -16.48 -4.07
C GLY A 257 21.88 -15.04 -4.50
N ARG A 258 20.59 -14.67 -4.67
CA ARG A 258 20.20 -13.30 -5.04
C ARG A 258 19.97 -12.41 -3.82
N ILE A 259 19.41 -12.93 -2.75
CA ILE A 259 19.20 -12.15 -1.53
C ILE A 259 20.36 -12.33 -0.54
N PRO A 260 20.62 -11.34 0.34
CA PRO A 260 21.69 -11.44 1.32
C PRO A 260 21.47 -12.64 2.27
N GLY A 261 22.54 -13.37 2.56
CA GLY A 261 22.51 -14.47 3.54
C GLY A 261 22.31 -13.96 4.98
N PRO A 262 22.05 -14.86 5.94
CA PRO A 262 21.75 -14.50 7.32
C PRO A 262 22.88 -13.75 8.04
N ASP A 263 24.14 -13.96 7.64
CA ASP A 263 25.32 -13.29 8.20
C ASP A 263 25.82 -12.11 7.35
N ALA A 264 25.14 -11.79 6.25
CA ALA A 264 25.52 -10.70 5.38
C ALA A 264 25.25 -9.33 6.05
N PRO A 265 26.06 -8.29 5.78
CA PRO A 265 25.80 -6.96 6.30
C PRO A 265 24.48 -6.43 5.74
N LEU A 266 23.71 -5.70 6.56
CA LEU A 266 22.41 -5.14 6.13
C LEU A 266 22.53 -4.18 4.95
N SER A 267 23.69 -3.54 4.75
CA SER A 267 23.97 -2.72 3.58
C SER A 267 23.92 -3.50 2.25
N ALA A 268 24.09 -4.83 2.26
CA ALA A 268 23.96 -5.66 1.06
C ALA A 268 22.55 -5.63 0.46
N TRP A 269 21.52 -5.31 1.25
CA TRP A 269 20.17 -5.10 0.73
C TRP A 269 20.08 -3.87 -0.18
N ALA A 270 20.95 -2.87 0.00
CA ALA A 270 21.05 -1.72 -0.88
C ALA A 270 21.47 -2.14 -2.31
N ASP A 271 22.38 -3.11 -2.40
CA ASP A 271 22.86 -3.67 -3.67
C ASP A 271 21.79 -4.58 -4.32
N THR A 272 21.04 -5.34 -3.52
CA THR A 272 19.85 -6.08 -3.97
C THR A 272 18.81 -5.14 -4.60
N PHE A 273 18.53 -3.99 -3.97
CA PHE A 273 17.62 -2.99 -4.52
C PHE A 273 18.15 -2.41 -5.83
N GLN A 274 19.44 -2.11 -5.88
CA GLN A 274 20.09 -1.60 -7.09
C GLN A 274 19.97 -2.59 -8.25
N ARG A 275 20.22 -3.88 -8.01
CA ARG A 275 20.07 -4.95 -9.02
C ARG A 275 18.63 -5.08 -9.51
N ALA A 276 17.65 -4.94 -8.62
CA ALA A 276 16.24 -4.91 -8.98
C ALA A 276 15.81 -3.64 -9.73
N GLY A 277 16.71 -2.65 -9.89
CA GLY A 277 16.42 -1.37 -10.55
C GLY A 277 15.73 -0.35 -9.64
N LEU A 278 15.73 -0.58 -8.32
CA LEU A 278 15.26 0.35 -7.31
C LEU A 278 16.40 1.24 -6.81
N THR A 279 16.06 2.40 -6.25
CA THR A 279 17.07 3.26 -5.63
C THR A 279 17.50 2.68 -4.27
N PRO A 280 18.81 2.53 -3.98
CA PRO A 280 19.31 1.90 -2.75
C PRO A 280 18.77 2.49 -1.45
N LYS A 281 18.59 3.81 -1.39
CA LYS A 281 18.08 4.52 -0.21
C LYS A 281 16.70 4.04 0.27
N TYR A 282 15.90 3.48 -0.63
CA TYR A 282 14.53 3.04 -0.32
C TYR A 282 14.49 1.76 0.50
N VAL A 283 15.61 1.06 0.65
CA VAL A 283 15.74 -0.04 1.61
C VAL A 283 15.43 0.45 3.04
N VAL A 284 15.78 1.69 3.35
CA VAL A 284 15.59 2.28 4.69
C VAL A 284 14.11 2.50 5.01
N ALA A 285 13.29 2.82 4.00
CA ALA A 285 11.84 2.98 4.18
C ALA A 285 11.15 1.66 4.57
N LEU A 286 11.80 0.52 4.30
CA LEU A 286 11.33 -0.83 4.61
C LEU A 286 12.19 -1.50 5.72
N SER A 287 12.85 -0.70 6.56
CA SER A 287 13.73 -1.19 7.63
C SER A 287 13.07 -2.16 8.61
N LEU A 288 11.75 -2.07 8.80
CA LEU A 288 10.96 -3.01 9.61
C LEU A 288 11.06 -4.47 9.16
N GLY A 289 11.26 -4.71 7.85
CA GLY A 289 11.38 -6.07 7.29
C GLY A 289 12.79 -6.65 7.34
N LEU A 290 13.78 -5.87 7.80
CA LEU A 290 15.19 -6.29 7.82
C LEU A 290 15.64 -6.84 9.19
N GLY A 291 14.87 -6.58 10.24
CA GLY A 291 15.21 -7.00 11.59
C GLY A 291 14.09 -6.79 12.60
N PRO A 292 14.18 -7.41 13.78
CA PRO A 292 13.15 -7.32 14.82
C PRO A 292 13.08 -5.94 15.48
N ASP A 293 14.19 -5.20 15.51
CA ASP A 293 14.30 -3.85 16.06
C ASP A 293 14.65 -2.86 14.94
N GLN A 294 13.71 -1.97 14.65
CA GLN A 294 13.87 -0.96 13.60
C GLN A 294 15.02 0.01 13.91
N ALA A 295 15.20 0.42 15.17
CA ALA A 295 16.21 1.40 15.55
C ALA A 295 17.62 0.81 15.41
N ALA A 296 17.82 -0.43 15.88
CA ALA A 296 19.08 -1.14 15.72
C ALA A 296 19.42 -1.39 14.24
N THR A 297 18.42 -1.82 13.45
CA THR A 297 18.55 -2.03 12.00
C THR A 297 19.00 -0.74 11.30
N GLU A 298 18.35 0.38 11.61
CA GLU A 298 18.68 1.67 11.02
C GLU A 298 20.05 2.20 11.45
N ALA A 299 20.47 1.95 12.70
CA ALA A 299 21.81 2.30 13.16
C ALA A 299 22.90 1.56 12.36
N GLU A 300 22.66 0.29 12.02
CA GLU A 300 23.54 -0.49 11.13
C GLU A 300 23.52 0.04 9.69
N LEU A 301 22.34 0.31 9.13
CA LEU A 301 22.21 0.89 7.78
C LEU A 301 22.86 2.26 7.67
N ALA A 302 22.84 3.06 8.74
CA ALA A 302 23.46 4.39 8.78
C ALA A 302 24.99 4.36 8.69
N LYS A 303 25.64 3.20 8.88
CA LYS A 303 27.08 3.03 8.64
C LYS A 303 27.44 3.15 7.16
N ASP A 304 26.49 2.87 6.27
CA ASP A 304 26.65 3.10 4.83
C ASP A 304 26.30 4.57 4.51
N SER A 305 27.29 5.31 3.99
CA SER A 305 27.13 6.71 3.57
C SER A 305 26.01 6.94 2.54
N ARG A 306 25.68 5.93 1.72
CA ARG A 306 24.59 5.97 0.72
C ARG A 306 23.22 6.04 1.39
N LEU A 307 23.10 5.51 2.60
CA LEU A 307 21.85 5.31 3.33
C LEU A 307 21.70 6.25 4.53
N ALA A 308 22.79 6.69 5.14
CA ALA A 308 22.83 7.49 6.36
C ALA A 308 21.89 8.72 6.33
N ARG A 309 21.84 9.43 5.20
CA ARG A 309 20.93 10.57 5.03
C ARG A 309 19.46 10.15 5.09
N ALA A 310 19.10 9.08 4.38
CA ALA A 310 17.72 8.59 4.35
C ALA A 310 17.27 8.10 5.73
N VAL A 311 18.17 7.43 6.49
CA VAL A 311 17.91 7.04 7.89
C VAL A 311 17.54 8.27 8.72
N LYS A 312 18.37 9.31 8.68
CA LYS A 312 18.13 10.55 9.44
C LYS A 312 16.81 11.23 9.03
N ASP A 313 16.53 11.30 7.73
CA ASP A 313 15.32 11.94 7.20
C ASP A 313 14.05 11.19 7.65
N TYR A 314 14.05 9.85 7.61
CA TYR A 314 12.90 9.05 8.07
C TYR A 314 12.74 9.04 9.59
N GLN A 315 13.84 9.01 10.35
CA GLN A 315 13.78 9.17 11.82
C GLN A 315 13.17 10.51 12.21
N LYS A 316 13.59 11.60 11.55
CA LYS A 316 12.99 12.92 11.74
C LYS A 316 11.51 12.93 11.36
N SER A 317 11.14 12.28 10.27
CA SER A 317 9.73 12.16 9.86
C SER A 317 8.89 11.45 10.93
N ARG A 318 9.36 10.32 11.46
CA ARG A 318 8.65 9.55 12.50
C ARG A 318 8.52 10.25 13.85
N GLN A 319 9.33 11.28 14.12
CA GLN A 319 9.17 12.15 15.29
C GLN A 319 8.04 13.17 15.12
N THR A 320 7.56 13.40 13.90
CA THR A 320 6.39 14.27 13.65
C THR A 320 5.09 13.49 13.88
N VAL A 321 4.01 14.20 14.22
CA VAL A 321 2.70 13.57 14.49
C VAL A 321 2.15 12.82 13.26
N SER A 322 2.34 13.36 12.06
CA SER A 322 1.79 12.76 10.83
C SER A 322 2.74 11.80 10.13
N GLN A 323 4.06 11.88 10.42
CA GLN A 323 5.11 11.02 9.85
C GLN A 323 4.99 10.78 8.34
N THR A 324 4.58 11.82 7.61
CA THR A 324 4.05 11.71 6.25
C THR A 324 5.12 11.25 5.26
N ASP A 325 6.33 11.82 5.30
CA ASP A 325 7.39 11.44 4.36
C ASP A 325 7.77 9.97 4.51
N TYR A 326 7.91 9.47 5.74
CA TYR A 326 8.19 8.07 6.00
C TYR A 326 7.05 7.16 5.51
N GLN A 327 5.80 7.46 5.87
CA GLN A 327 4.66 6.64 5.46
C GLN A 327 4.49 6.60 3.93
N VAL A 328 4.54 7.76 3.27
CA VAL A 328 4.36 7.86 1.83
C VAL A 328 5.47 7.09 1.10
N ASP A 329 6.73 7.27 1.49
CA ASP A 329 7.84 6.54 0.87
C ASP A 329 7.77 5.04 1.17
N ALA A 330 7.44 4.62 2.39
CA ALA A 330 7.25 3.21 2.71
C ALA A 330 6.17 2.58 1.81
N ILE A 331 5.02 3.24 1.63
CA ILE A 331 3.93 2.77 0.76
C ILE A 331 4.38 2.72 -0.71
N VAL A 332 4.99 3.80 -1.21
CA VAL A 332 5.43 3.88 -2.61
C VAL A 332 6.46 2.80 -2.92
N ASN A 333 7.43 2.61 -2.03
CA ASN A 333 8.49 1.64 -2.24
C ASN A 333 8.00 0.21 -2.06
N PHE A 334 7.16 -0.06 -1.06
CA PHE A 334 6.49 -1.34 -0.93
C PHE A 334 5.65 -1.67 -2.16
N THR A 335 4.97 -0.67 -2.73
CA THR A 335 4.19 -0.86 -3.95
C THR A 335 5.07 -1.23 -5.15
N LYS A 336 6.20 -0.54 -5.34
CA LYS A 336 7.17 -0.88 -6.39
C LYS A 336 7.78 -2.27 -6.19
N LEU A 337 8.13 -2.60 -4.95
CA LEU A 337 8.65 -3.92 -4.57
C LEU A 337 7.65 -5.02 -4.92
N SER A 338 6.36 -4.79 -4.63
CA SER A 338 5.30 -5.77 -4.86
C SER A 338 4.98 -6.07 -6.34
N ILE A 339 5.56 -5.33 -7.29
CA ILE A 339 5.32 -5.54 -8.72
C ILE A 339 6.57 -5.94 -9.50
N LEU A 340 7.72 -6.08 -8.83
CA LEU A 340 8.96 -6.52 -9.46
C LEU A 340 8.76 -7.88 -10.15
N GLY A 341 9.10 -7.97 -11.43
CA GLY A 341 8.89 -9.17 -12.25
C GLY A 341 7.44 -9.49 -12.59
N GLN A 342 6.46 -8.71 -12.11
CA GLN A 342 5.03 -8.98 -12.28
C GLN A 342 4.30 -7.95 -13.15
N GLU A 343 4.91 -6.82 -13.50
CA GLU A 343 4.21 -5.68 -14.14
C GLU A 343 3.38 -6.06 -15.37
N LYS A 344 3.89 -6.99 -16.19
CA LYS A 344 3.23 -7.51 -17.40
C LYS A 344 2.36 -8.75 -17.14
N LEU A 345 2.49 -9.37 -15.97
CA LEU A 345 1.82 -10.62 -15.60
C LEU A 345 0.58 -10.41 -14.73
N ILE A 346 0.35 -9.18 -14.23
CA ILE A 346 -0.84 -8.87 -13.43
C ILE A 346 -2.10 -9.06 -14.27
N ASN A 347 -2.96 -9.97 -13.80
CA ASN A 347 -4.27 -10.21 -14.37
C ASN A 347 -5.32 -9.32 -13.68
N TYR A 348 -5.79 -8.30 -14.41
CA TYR A 348 -6.79 -7.34 -13.94
C TYR A 348 -8.23 -7.88 -13.90
N GLU A 349 -8.46 -9.10 -14.37
CA GLU A 349 -9.73 -9.82 -14.33
C GLU A 349 -9.75 -10.91 -13.24
N LYS A 350 -8.58 -11.26 -12.68
CA LYS A 350 -8.47 -12.25 -11.59
C LYS A 350 -9.39 -11.87 -10.42
N TYR A 351 -10.03 -12.87 -9.81
CA TYR A 351 -11.00 -12.72 -8.70
C TYR A 351 -12.30 -11.98 -9.05
N ALA A 352 -12.54 -11.60 -10.31
CA ALA A 352 -13.88 -11.23 -10.76
C ALA A 352 -14.72 -12.49 -11.00
N LYS A 353 -16.01 -12.44 -10.67
CA LYS A 353 -16.94 -13.52 -10.97
C LYS A 353 -17.22 -13.49 -12.46
N LYS A 354 -17.15 -14.65 -13.13
CA LYS A 354 -17.54 -14.75 -14.54
C LYS A 354 -19.01 -14.39 -14.68
N THR A 355 -19.31 -13.27 -15.32
CA THR A 355 -20.68 -12.90 -15.68
C THR A 355 -21.15 -13.88 -16.76
N ARG A 356 -22.29 -14.55 -16.52
CA ARG A 356 -22.90 -15.38 -17.56
C ARG A 356 -23.34 -14.45 -18.69
N PRO A 357 -23.10 -14.78 -19.98
CA PRO A 357 -23.63 -13.98 -21.07
C PRO A 357 -25.15 -13.92 -20.93
N ILE A 358 -25.68 -12.70 -20.81
CA ILE A 358 -27.12 -12.48 -20.82
C ILE A 358 -27.56 -12.76 -22.26
N ASN A 359 -28.08 -13.97 -22.51
CA ASN A 359 -28.73 -14.28 -23.77
C ASN A 359 -30.04 -13.50 -23.83
N LEU A 360 -29.97 -12.26 -24.32
CA LEU A 360 -31.15 -11.52 -24.76
C LEU A 360 -31.65 -12.22 -26.03
N ARG A 361 -32.60 -13.14 -25.88
CA ARG A 361 -33.42 -13.61 -27.00
C ARG A 361 -34.34 -12.45 -27.37
N PHE A 362 -34.02 -11.75 -28.45
CA PHE A 362 -34.89 -10.73 -29.06
C PHE A 362 -35.96 -11.40 -29.91
#